data_AF-A0A8B8Y8P6-F1
#
_entry.id   AF-A0A8B8Y8P6-F1
#
_cell.length_a   1.000
_cell.length_b   1.000
_cell.length_c   1.000
_cell.angle_alpha   90.00
_cell.angle_beta   90.00
_cell.angle_gamma   90.00
#
_symmetry.space_group_name_H-M   'P 1'
#
loop_
_entity.id
_entity.type
_entity.pdbx_description
1 polymer ?
#
loop_
_entity_poly.entity_id
_entity_poly.type
_entity_poly.pdbx_seq_one_letter_code
_entity_poly.pdbx_strand_id
1 'polypeptide(L)' 'MSGREGGKKKPLKQPKKHAKEKDEERKAFKQKQKEEQKKLEELKAKAAGKGPLATGGIKKSGKK' A
#
# COMPACT_ATOMS: atom_id res chain seq x y z
N MET A 1 3.34 -50.41 -37.24
CA MET A 1 2.26 -49.41 -37.37
C MET A 1 2.90 -48.04 -37.53
N SER A 2 2.82 -47.51 -38.74
CA SER A 2 3.40 -46.23 -39.17
C SER A 2 2.73 -45.03 -38.48
N GLY A 3 3.54 -44.05 -38.12
CA GLY A 3 3.14 -42.64 -38.08
C GLY A 3 2.29 -42.19 -36.89
N ARG A 4 2.96 -41.74 -35.83
CA ARG A 4 2.41 -40.73 -34.91
C ARG A 4 3.40 -39.61 -34.62
N GLU A 5 4.18 -39.20 -35.62
CA GLU A 5 4.98 -37.95 -35.60
C GLU A 5 4.13 -36.68 -35.91
N GLY A 6 2.81 -36.73 -35.76
CA GLY A 6 1.92 -35.72 -36.37
C GLY A 6 1.03 -34.91 -35.43
N GLY A 7 1.27 -34.94 -34.11
CA GLY A 7 0.41 -34.22 -33.16
C GLY A 7 1.07 -32.95 -32.67
N LYS A 8 0.81 -31.79 -33.31
CA LYS A 8 1.09 -30.45 -32.77
C LYS A 8 1.01 -30.49 -31.25
N LYS A 9 2.18 -30.38 -30.57
CA LYS A 9 2.19 -30.14 -29.13
C LYS A 9 1.32 -28.92 -28.92
N LYS A 10 0.13 -29.11 -28.32
CA LYS A 10 -0.66 -28.00 -27.80
C LYS A 10 0.34 -27.12 -27.03
N PRO A 11 0.43 -25.81 -27.29
CA PRO A 11 1.14 -24.92 -26.38
C PRO A 11 0.35 -24.90 -25.07
N LEU A 12 0.49 -25.97 -24.27
CA LEU A 12 -0.14 -26.20 -22.96
C LEU A 12 0.44 -25.28 -21.88
N LYS A 13 1.22 -24.29 -22.30
CA LYS A 13 1.84 -23.31 -21.43
C LYS A 13 1.96 -22.01 -22.20
N GLN A 14 0.82 -21.31 -22.34
CA GLN A 14 0.92 -19.86 -22.45
C GLN A 14 1.78 -19.39 -21.26
N PRO A 15 2.82 -18.57 -21.48
CA PRO A 15 3.63 -18.05 -20.39
C PRO A 15 2.68 -17.37 -19.41
N LYS A 16 2.66 -17.82 -18.16
CA LYS A 16 1.75 -17.34 -17.11
C LYS A 16 1.98 -15.84 -16.89
N LYS A 17 1.30 -14.99 -17.66
CA LYS A 17 1.33 -13.53 -17.51
C LYS A 17 0.85 -13.09 -16.13
N HIS A 18 0.08 -13.93 -15.44
CA HIS A 18 -0.38 -13.72 -14.07
C HIS A 18 0.72 -13.52 -13.02
N ALA A 19 1.96 -14.00 -13.25
CA ALA A 19 3.04 -13.70 -12.31
C ALA A 19 3.42 -12.21 -12.36
N LYS A 20 3.42 -11.63 -13.57
CA LYS A 20 3.85 -10.26 -13.82
C LYS A 20 2.83 -9.23 -13.31
N GLU A 21 1.54 -9.49 -13.54
CA GLU A 21 0.44 -8.64 -13.03
C GLU A 21 0.44 -8.56 -11.49
N LYS A 22 0.64 -9.69 -10.81
CA LYS A 22 0.72 -9.73 -9.33
C LYS A 22 1.93 -8.98 -8.78
N ASP A 23 3.06 -9.01 -9.50
CA ASP A 23 4.26 -8.29 -9.10
C ASP A 23 4.10 -6.76 -9.27
N GLU A 24 3.39 -6.33 -10.31
CA GLU A 24 3.09 -4.92 -10.55
C GLU A 24 2.11 -4.36 -9.51
N GLU A 25 1.05 -5.11 -9.19
CA GLU A 25 0.06 -4.73 -8.17
C GLU A 25 0.70 -4.65 -6.77
N ARG A 26 1.59 -5.60 -6.43
CA ARG A 26 2.31 -5.60 -5.15
C ARG A 26 3.27 -4.41 -5.03
N LYS A 27 3.90 -3.98 -6.13
CA LYS A 27 4.76 -2.78 -6.15
C LYS A 27 3.94 -1.52 -5.95
N ALA A 28 2.82 -1.39 -6.64
CA ALA A 28 1.91 -0.26 -6.50
C ALA A 28 1.35 -0.14 -5.06
N PHE A 29 0.98 -1.27 -4.44
CA PHE A 29 0.51 -1.28 -3.05
C PHE A 29 1.60 -0.83 -2.06
N LYS A 30 2.84 -1.32 -2.22
CA LYS A 30 3.97 -0.89 -1.38
C LYS A 30 4.28 0.61 -1.54
N GLN A 31 4.12 1.17 -2.73
CA GLN A 31 4.29 2.61 -2.96
C GLN A 31 3.18 3.40 -2.26
N LYS A 32 1.91 3.01 -2.43
CA LYS A 32 0.78 3.64 -1.73
C LYS A 32 0.92 3.60 -0.22
N GLN A 33 1.31 2.47 0.37
CA GLN A 33 1.54 2.40 1.82
C GLN A 33 2.66 3.33 2.30
N LYS A 34 3.75 3.44 1.55
CA LYS A 34 4.84 4.37 1.90
C LYS A 34 4.38 5.82 1.81
N GLU A 35 3.58 6.18 0.82
CA GLU A 35 3.00 7.52 0.70
C GLU A 35 2.01 7.83 1.83
N GLU A 36 1.16 6.87 2.20
CA GLU A 36 0.25 7.00 3.33
C GLU A 36 1.00 7.15 4.65
N GLN A 37 2.05 6.35 4.88
CA GLN A 37 2.91 6.48 6.06
C GLN A 37 3.58 7.86 6.12
N LYS A 38 4.13 8.34 5.00
CA LYS A 38 4.71 9.69 4.93
C LYS A 38 3.68 10.79 5.22
N LYS A 39 2.48 10.69 4.66
CA LYS A 39 1.38 11.65 4.94
C LYS A 39 1.00 11.63 6.41
N LEU A 40 0.92 10.46 7.03
CA LEU A 40 0.63 10.32 8.46
C LEU A 40 1.76 10.89 9.33
N GLU A 41 3.02 10.66 8.97
CA GLU A 41 4.17 11.22 9.67
C GLU A 41 4.22 12.74 9.54
N GLU A 42 3.94 13.31 8.36
CA GLU A 42 3.85 14.76 8.16
C GLU A 42 2.69 15.37 8.96
N LEU A 43 1.53 14.71 8.99
CA LEU A 43 0.39 15.16 9.79
C LEU A 43 0.69 15.07 11.28
N LYS A 44 1.36 14.00 11.73
CA LYS A 44 1.83 13.84 13.11
C LYS A 44 2.87 14.90 13.48
N ALA A 45 3.83 15.21 12.60
CA ALA A 45 4.83 16.25 12.82
C ALA A 45 4.18 17.64 12.89
N LYS A 46 3.23 17.93 11.98
CA LYS A 46 2.43 19.16 12.00
C LYS A 46 1.58 19.26 13.27
N ALA A 47 1.02 18.15 13.75
CA ALA A 47 0.26 18.09 15.00
C ALA A 47 1.14 18.16 16.25
N ALA A 48 2.36 17.64 16.20
CA ALA A 48 3.32 17.72 17.31
C ALA A 48 3.90 19.13 17.47
N GLY A 49 4.12 19.85 16.35
CA GLY A 49 4.61 21.23 16.35
C GLY A 49 3.56 22.27 16.76
N LYS A 50 2.28 22.02 16.49
CA LYS A 50 1.17 22.73 17.13
C LYS A 50 0.95 22.09 18.49
N GLY A 51 1.66 22.60 19.51
CA GLY A 51 1.43 22.23 20.92
C GLY A 51 -0.06 22.19 21.27
N PRO A 52 -0.44 21.49 22.36
CA PRO A 52 -1.80 20.99 22.58
C PRO A 52 -2.86 21.97 22.07
N LEU A 53 -3.64 21.53 21.05
CA LEU A 53 -4.68 22.33 20.38
C LEU A 53 -5.73 22.88 21.37
N ALA A 54 -5.71 22.39 22.61
CA ALA A 54 -6.42 22.88 23.78
C ALA A 54 -5.42 23.45 24.83
N THR A 55 -4.65 24.48 24.49
CA THR A 55 -3.84 25.26 25.46
C THR A 55 -4.68 26.30 26.22
N GLY A 56 -5.97 26.42 25.89
CA GLY A 56 -6.94 27.16 26.70
C GLY A 56 -7.32 26.35 27.93
N GLY A 57 -6.43 26.32 28.92
CA GLY A 57 -6.67 25.68 30.21
C GLY A 57 -8.02 26.09 30.79
N ILE A 58 -8.79 25.09 31.22
CA ILE A 58 -9.97 25.28 32.07
C ILE A 58 -9.49 26.13 33.25
N LYS A 59 -9.81 27.43 33.23
CA LYS A 59 -9.63 28.32 34.38
C LYS A 59 -10.45 27.67 35.48
N LYS A 60 -9.77 27.02 36.44
CA LYS A 60 -10.36 26.57 37.69
C LYS A 60 -11.16 27.75 38.20
N SER A 61 -12.49 27.63 38.17
CA SER A 61 -13.39 28.61 38.75
C SER A 61 -12.91 28.86 40.18
N GLY A 62 -12.40 30.07 40.40
CA GLY A 62 -11.95 30.50 41.71
C GLY A 62 -13.14 30.50 42.64
N LYS A 63 -13.22 29.50 43.51
CA LYS A 63 -14.07 29.57 44.69
C LYS A 63 -13.24 30.12 45.84
N LYS A 64 -13.16 31.44 45.89
CA LYS A 64 -13.04 32.27 47.09
C LYS A 64 -13.83 33.54 46.81
#